data_AF-A0A7S3CP53-F1
#
_entry.id   AF-A0A7S3CP53-F1
#
_cell.length_a   1.000
_cell.length_b   1.000
_cell.length_c   1.000
_cell.angle_alpha   90.00
_cell.angle_beta   90.00
_cell.angle_gamma   90.00
#
_symmetry.space_group_name_H-M   'P 1'
#
loop_
_entity.id
_entity.type
_entity.pdbx_description
1 polymer ?
#
loop_
_entity_poly.entity_id
_entity_poly.type
_entity_poly.pdbx_seq_one_letter_code
_entity_poly.pdbx_strand_id
1 'polypeptide(L)'
;MVFGRLYAEHVLDMFEFGISNYQAVQSFKAFEVDNQINPILIFQGEQFEFSEKHRRFKNYLIDFFKMGDYDEANIAELKRVLVVTSLNETKITVRHYEVNVGKQINETDVKNRSLSFNEIGPRFDLAFRRDKIATFDDYKNACKQPKVENPEKKRQ
;
A
#
# COMPACT_ATOMS: atom_id res chain seq x y z
N MET A 1 10.79 -13.38 3.73
CA MET A 1 10.33 -12.19 4.48
C MET A 1 8.98 -12.50 5.08
N VAL A 2 8.76 -12.15 6.35
CA VAL A 2 7.51 -12.41 7.06
C VAL A 2 6.92 -11.08 7.48
N PHE A 3 5.68 -10.83 7.08
CA PHE A 3 4.88 -9.70 7.50
C PHE A 3 3.83 -10.17 8.50
N GLY A 4 3.55 -9.37 9.51
CA GLY A 4 2.51 -9.70 10.47
C GLY A 4 2.01 -8.45 11.17
N ARG A 5 0.74 -8.49 11.55
CA ARG A 5 0.10 -7.46 12.38
C ARG A 5 -0.50 -8.07 13.62
N LEU A 6 -0.47 -7.30 14.70
CA LEU A 6 -1.01 -7.68 16.00
C LEU A 6 -2.32 -6.93 16.25
N TYR A 7 -3.23 -7.57 16.96
CA TYR A 7 -4.40 -6.95 17.56
C TYR A 7 -4.50 -7.43 19.01
N ALA A 8 -4.54 -6.48 19.95
CA ALA A 8 -4.56 -6.78 21.39
C ALA A 8 -3.50 -7.82 21.81
N GLU A 9 -2.24 -7.59 21.38
CA GLU A 9 -1.07 -8.47 21.64
C GLU A 9 -1.12 -9.87 21.01
N HIS A 10 -2.18 -10.19 20.26
CA HIS A 10 -2.31 -11.46 19.55
C HIS A 10 -2.04 -11.27 18.05
N VAL A 11 -1.45 -12.29 17.40
CA VAL A 11 -1.22 -12.28 15.95
C VAL A 11 -2.56 -12.34 15.24
N LEU A 12 -2.90 -11.28 14.52
CA LEU A 12 -4.11 -11.20 13.71
C LEU A 12 -3.85 -11.88 12.36
N ASP A 13 -2.97 -11.28 11.54
CA ASP A 13 -2.59 -11.83 10.25
C ASP A 13 -1.07 -11.95 10.14
N MET A 14 -0.59 -13.00 9.48
CA MET A 14 0.81 -13.22 9.14
C MET A 14 0.93 -13.77 7.72
N PHE A 15 1.83 -13.18 6.93
CA PHE A 15 2.10 -13.57 5.56
C PHE A 15 3.60 -13.79 5.37
N GLU A 16 3.98 -14.97 4.89
CA GLU A 16 5.34 -15.26 4.49
C GLU A 16 5.49 -15.22 2.99
N PHE A 17 6.56 -14.52 2.56
CA PHE A 17 6.92 -14.37 1.17
C PHE A 17 8.35 -14.84 0.89
N GLY A 18 8.52 -15.56 -0.21
CA GLY A 18 9.79 -15.65 -0.91
C GLY A 18 10.03 -14.36 -1.70
N ILE A 19 11.25 -13.81 -1.63
CA ILE A 19 11.66 -12.66 -2.43
C ILE A 19 12.46 -13.18 -3.63
N SER A 20 12.16 -12.65 -4.81
CA SER A 20 12.91 -12.89 -6.05
C SER A 20 13.07 -11.58 -6.83
N ASN A 21 14.01 -11.54 -7.78
CA ASN A 21 14.24 -10.38 -8.65
C ASN A 21 14.42 -9.04 -7.90
N TYR A 22 15.11 -9.08 -6.76
CA TYR A 22 15.35 -7.88 -5.96
C TYR A 22 16.38 -6.97 -6.62
N GLN A 23 16.05 -5.68 -6.71
CA GLN A 23 16.95 -4.59 -7.08
C GLN A 23 16.84 -3.50 -6.02
N ALA A 24 17.99 -3.11 -5.47
CA ALA A 24 18.07 -2.11 -4.42
C ALA A 24 17.87 -0.69 -4.96
N VAL A 25 17.53 0.27 -4.11
CA VAL A 25 17.36 1.68 -4.50
C VAL A 25 18.61 2.22 -5.19
N GLN A 26 19.80 1.80 -4.75
CA GLN A 26 21.09 2.25 -5.28
C GLN A 26 21.33 1.84 -6.74
N SER A 27 20.65 0.82 -7.26
CA SER A 27 20.77 0.44 -8.67
C SER A 27 19.95 1.33 -9.61
N PHE A 28 19.08 2.18 -9.05
CA PHE A 28 18.27 3.13 -9.82
C PHE A 28 18.92 4.51 -9.80
N LYS A 29 18.74 5.27 -10.88
CA LYS A 29 19.05 6.70 -10.91
C LYS A 29 17.93 7.45 -10.19
N ALA A 30 17.83 7.26 -8.88
CA ALA A 30 16.83 7.92 -8.05
C ALA A 30 17.30 9.35 -7.73
N PHE A 31 16.37 10.31 -7.84
CA PHE A 31 16.56 11.63 -7.26
C PHE A 31 16.22 11.56 -5.76
N GLU A 32 16.68 12.55 -4.99
CA GLU A 32 16.37 12.62 -3.56
C GLU A 32 14.87 12.84 -3.35
N VAL A 33 14.13 11.76 -3.16
CA VAL A 33 12.73 11.81 -2.75
C VAL A 33 12.67 11.68 -1.24
N ASP A 34 11.96 12.58 -0.57
CA ASP A 34 11.73 12.50 0.86
C ASP A 34 11.01 11.18 1.22
N ASN A 35 11.55 10.47 2.23
CA ASN A 35 11.02 9.22 2.74
C ASN A 35 9.79 9.40 3.65
N GLN A 36 9.50 10.64 4.07
CA GLN A 36 8.36 10.96 4.94
C GLN A 36 7.05 11.18 4.18
N ILE A 37 7.08 11.07 2.85
CA ILE A 37 5.89 11.22 2.00
C ILE A 37 5.14 9.90 1.90
N ASN A 38 3.82 9.94 2.14
CA ASN A 38 2.94 8.79 1.94
C ASN A 38 2.91 8.36 0.46
N PRO A 39 3.22 7.09 0.15
CA PRO A 39 3.13 6.62 -1.22
C PRO A 39 1.67 6.39 -1.61
N ILE A 40 1.33 6.75 -2.85
CA ILE A 40 0.09 6.29 -3.48
C ILE A 40 0.22 4.79 -3.76
N LEU A 41 -0.72 4.01 -3.26
CA LEU A 41 -0.76 2.57 -3.48
C LEU A 41 -1.69 2.23 -4.66
N ILE A 42 -1.15 1.54 -5.66
CA ILE A 42 -1.91 1.04 -6.80
C ILE A 42 -1.89 -0.48 -6.75
N PHE A 43 -3.07 -1.09 -6.63
CA PHE A 43 -3.23 -2.55 -6.65
C PHE A 43 -3.79 -2.98 -8.00
N GLN A 44 -3.07 -3.85 -8.69
CA GLN A 44 -3.43 -4.37 -10.00
C GLN A 44 -3.63 -5.89 -9.94
N GLY A 45 -4.70 -6.38 -10.57
CA GLY A 45 -5.03 -7.81 -10.63
C GLY A 45 -6.30 -8.14 -9.85
N GLU A 46 -7.14 -8.98 -10.46
CA GLU A 46 -8.46 -9.35 -9.94
C GLU A 46 -8.39 -10.12 -8.61
N GLN A 47 -7.26 -10.76 -8.33
CA GLN A 47 -7.07 -11.54 -7.12
C GLN A 47 -7.22 -10.70 -5.86
N PHE A 48 -6.89 -9.41 -5.91
CA PHE A 48 -7.09 -8.49 -4.79
C PHE A 48 -8.56 -8.28 -4.39
N GLU A 49 -9.51 -8.61 -5.27
CA GLU A 49 -10.94 -8.52 -5.02
C GLU A 49 -11.55 -9.89 -4.70
N PHE A 50 -11.11 -10.96 -5.39
CA PHE A 50 -11.72 -12.30 -5.28
C PHE A 50 -11.03 -13.23 -4.26
N SER A 51 -9.71 -13.15 -4.10
CA SER A 51 -8.95 -14.03 -3.20
C SER A 51 -8.87 -13.42 -1.80
N GLU A 52 -9.32 -14.15 -0.79
CA GLU A 52 -9.24 -13.69 0.60
C GLU A 52 -7.79 -13.34 0.98
N LYS A 53 -6.83 -14.18 0.61
CA LYS A 53 -5.41 -13.99 0.91
C LYS A 53 -4.88 -12.66 0.35
N HIS A 54 -5.20 -12.35 -0.91
CA HIS A 54 -4.77 -11.11 -1.55
C HIS A 54 -5.51 -9.90 -0.98
N ARG A 55 -6.82 -10.02 -0.71
CA ARG A 55 -7.61 -8.94 -0.09
C ARG A 55 -7.06 -8.58 1.30
N ARG A 56 -6.72 -9.59 2.10
CA ARG A 56 -6.09 -9.42 3.42
C ARG A 56 -4.72 -8.77 3.30
N PHE A 57 -3.91 -9.22 2.34
CA PHE A 57 -2.59 -8.64 2.10
C PHE A 57 -2.66 -7.20 1.58
N LYS A 58 -3.60 -6.87 0.69
CA LYS A 58 -3.91 -5.49 0.26
C LYS A 58 -4.27 -4.62 1.45
N ASN A 59 -5.16 -5.09 2.32
CA ASN A 59 -5.53 -4.37 3.54
C ASN A 59 -4.32 -4.18 4.48
N TYR A 60 -3.48 -5.20 4.64
CA TYR A 60 -2.24 -5.11 5.40
C TYR A 60 -1.28 -4.06 4.81
N LEU A 61 -1.08 -4.04 3.48
CA LEU A 61 -0.19 -3.07 2.84
C LEU A 61 -0.70 -1.64 2.97
N ILE A 62 -2.01 -1.42 2.87
CA ILE A 62 -2.62 -0.12 3.12
C ILE A 62 -2.31 0.35 4.55
N ASP A 63 -2.50 -0.53 5.54
CA ASP A 63 -2.24 -0.23 6.95
C ASP A 63 -0.74 0.01 7.21
N PHE A 64 0.14 -0.77 6.57
CA PHE A 64 1.59 -0.67 6.73
C PHE A 64 2.17 0.64 6.18
N PHE A 65 1.64 1.14 5.06
CA PHE A 65 2.11 2.38 4.42
C PHE A 65 1.33 3.62 4.85
N LYS A 66 0.27 3.47 5.63
CA LYS A 66 -0.49 4.60 6.18
C LYS A 66 0.30 5.23 7.32
N MET A 67 0.86 6.43 7.11
CA MET A 67 1.58 7.15 8.17
C MET A 67 0.65 7.98 9.09
N GLY A 68 -0.56 8.32 8.63
CA GLY A 68 -1.49 9.14 9.40
C GLY A 68 -2.89 9.20 8.77
N ASP A 69 -3.84 9.76 9.52
CA ASP A 69 -5.15 10.14 9.01
C ASP A 69 -5.06 11.57 8.46
N TYR A 70 -5.45 11.74 7.20
CA TYR A 70 -5.49 13.04 6.53
C TYR A 70 -6.88 13.25 5.96
N ASP A 71 -7.51 14.37 6.29
CA ASP A 71 -8.81 14.76 5.71
C ASP A 71 -8.64 15.29 4.27
N GLU A 72 -7.50 15.91 4.00
CA GLU A 72 -7.14 16.46 2.68
C GLU A 72 -5.71 16.05 2.33
N ALA A 73 -5.46 15.82 1.03
CA ALA A 73 -4.14 15.47 0.51
C ALA A 73 -3.62 16.60 -0.39
N ASN A 74 -2.39 17.04 -0.16
CA ASN A 74 -1.74 18.02 -1.01
C ASN A 74 -1.21 17.35 -2.28
N ILE A 75 -1.66 17.80 -3.45
CA ILE A 75 -1.24 17.26 -4.75
C ILE A 75 0.28 17.34 -4.94
N ALA A 76 0.93 18.38 -4.40
CA ALA A 76 2.38 18.56 -4.50
C ALA A 76 3.17 17.46 -3.75
N GLU A 77 2.55 16.81 -2.77
CA GLU A 77 3.14 15.72 -1.98
C GLU A 77 2.94 14.35 -2.63
N LEU A 78 2.14 14.23 -3.69
CA LEU A 78 1.85 12.96 -4.38
C LEU A 78 2.98 12.51 -5.31
N LYS A 79 4.22 12.46 -4.79
CA LYS A 79 5.43 12.18 -5.56
C LYS A 79 5.77 10.69 -5.64
N ARG A 80 5.30 9.88 -4.69
CA ARG A 80 5.63 8.45 -4.62
C ARG A 80 4.45 7.59 -5.01
N VAL A 81 4.70 6.58 -5.83
CA VAL A 81 3.70 5.59 -6.25
C VAL A 81 4.27 4.20 -6.11
N LEU A 82 3.64 3.38 -5.26
CA LEU A 82 3.92 1.97 -5.14
C LEU A 82 2.88 1.18 -5.94
N VAL A 83 3.34 0.46 -6.95
CA VAL A 83 2.49 -0.41 -7.77
C VAL A 83 2.69 -1.85 -7.33
N VAL A 84 1.61 -2.48 -6.91
CA VAL A 84 1.54 -3.86 -6.46
C VAL A 84 0.67 -4.64 -7.43
N THR A 85 1.28 -5.50 -8.23
CA THR A 85 0.59 -6.24 -9.28
C THR A 85 0.56 -7.73 -8.95
N SER A 86 -0.63 -8.33 -8.93
CA SER A 86 -0.83 -9.77 -8.83
C SER A 86 -0.69 -10.37 -10.23
N LEU A 87 0.36 -11.17 -10.45
CA LEU A 87 0.56 -11.86 -11.73
C LEU A 87 -0.24 -13.18 -11.79
N ASN A 88 -0.37 -13.85 -10.65
CA ASN A 88 -1.15 -15.07 -10.47
C ASN A 88 -1.53 -15.21 -8.99
N GLU A 89 -2.02 -16.37 -8.58
CA GLU A 89 -2.44 -16.65 -7.19
C GLU A 89 -1.30 -16.66 -6.15
N THR A 90 -0.05 -16.72 -6.60
CA THR A 90 1.11 -16.88 -5.70
C THR A 90 2.11 -15.74 -5.84
N LYS A 91 2.21 -15.12 -7.01
CA LYS A 91 3.27 -14.18 -7.35
C LYS A 91 2.71 -12.76 -7.46
N ILE A 92 3.30 -11.88 -6.67
CA ILE A 92 3.06 -10.44 -6.66
C ILE A 92 4.35 -9.73 -7.07
N THR A 93 4.26 -8.72 -7.91
CA THR A 93 5.37 -7.82 -8.20
C THR A 93 5.15 -6.49 -7.50
N VAL A 94 6.22 -5.93 -6.95
CA VAL A 94 6.21 -4.62 -6.31
C VAL A 94 7.20 -3.72 -7.05
N ARG A 95 6.70 -2.56 -7.48
CA ARG A 95 7.47 -1.54 -8.20
C ARG A 95 7.25 -0.19 -7.52
N HIS A 96 8.31 0.61 -7.44
CA HIS A 96 8.27 1.91 -6.78
C HIS A 96 8.71 2.98 -7.77
N TYR A 97 7.84 3.96 -7.98
CA TYR A 97 8.01 5.04 -8.94
C TYR A 97 7.95 6.40 -8.26
N GLU A 98 8.73 7.33 -8.80
CA GLU A 98 8.61 8.77 -8.56
C GLU A 98 7.82 9.41 -9.69
N VAL A 99 6.91 10.31 -9.34
CA VAL A 99 6.10 11.09 -10.27
C VAL A 99 6.76 12.43 -10.53
N ASN A 100 6.89 12.81 -11.80
CA ASN A 100 7.40 14.12 -12.24
C ASN A 100 8.73 14.52 -11.57
N VAL A 101 9.74 13.69 -11.77
CA VAL A 101 11.10 13.87 -11.23
C VAL A 101 11.60 15.32 -11.38
N GLY A 102 12.00 15.90 -10.24
CA GLY A 102 12.57 17.25 -10.17
C GLY A 102 11.57 18.38 -10.44
N LYS A 103 10.27 18.09 -10.55
CA LYS A 103 9.22 19.09 -10.76
C LYS A 103 8.13 18.96 -9.70
N GLN A 104 7.42 20.05 -9.44
CA GLN A 104 6.21 20.00 -8.64
C GLN A 104 5.05 19.49 -9.49
N ILE A 105 4.12 18.79 -8.87
CA ILE A 105 2.90 18.31 -9.52
C ILE A 105 1.85 19.40 -9.39
N ASN A 106 1.35 19.90 -10.51
CA ASN A 106 0.29 20.89 -10.55
C ASN A 106 -1.04 20.25 -10.98
N GLU A 107 -2.16 20.86 -10.61
CA GLU A 107 -3.49 20.39 -11.03
C GLU A 107 -3.64 20.27 -12.54
N THR A 108 -3.03 21.17 -13.30
CA THR A 108 -3.08 21.17 -14.77
C THR A 108 -2.41 19.92 -15.34
N ASP A 109 -1.31 19.47 -14.74
CA ASP A 109 -0.59 18.26 -15.19
C ASP A 109 -1.43 17.00 -14.94
N VAL A 110 -2.12 16.96 -13.80
CA VAL A 110 -3.05 15.88 -13.46
C VAL A 110 -4.24 15.86 -14.42
N LYS A 111 -4.86 17.02 -14.69
CA LYS A 111 -6.01 17.16 -15.61
C LYS A 111 -5.65 16.77 -17.04
N ASN A 112 -4.45 17.15 -17.49
CA ASN A 112 -3.97 16.87 -18.84
C ASN A 112 -3.31 15.49 -18.99
N ARG A 113 -3.24 14.69 -17.92
CA ARG A 113 -2.61 13.36 -17.90
C ARG A 113 -1.15 13.37 -18.41
N SER A 114 -0.42 14.45 -18.15
CA SER A 114 0.97 14.63 -18.59
C SER A 114 2.01 14.16 -17.57
N LEU A 115 1.59 13.39 -16.57
CA LEU A 115 2.46 12.87 -15.51
C LEU A 115 3.45 11.84 -16.05
N SER A 116 4.71 12.00 -15.69
CA SER A 116 5.80 11.07 -15.99
C SER A 116 6.15 10.23 -14.76
N PHE A 117 6.49 8.95 -14.97
CA PHE A 117 6.86 8.01 -13.92
C PHE A 117 8.29 7.53 -14.15
N ASN A 118 9.13 7.62 -13.12
CA ASN A 118 10.49 7.10 -13.16
C ASN A 118 10.69 6.08 -12.05
N GLU A 119 11.26 4.92 -12.37
CA GLU A 119 11.47 3.86 -11.38
C GLU A 119 12.63 4.22 -10.45
N ILE A 120 12.34 4.28 -9.15
CA ILE A 120 13.31 4.62 -8.10
C ILE A 120 13.68 3.44 -7.20
N GLY A 121 12.88 2.37 -7.24
CA GLY A 121 13.07 1.19 -6.41
C GLY A 121 12.78 1.42 -4.92
N PRO A 122 12.88 0.39 -4.06
CA PRO A 122 13.33 -0.95 -4.40
C PRO A 122 12.30 -1.69 -5.25
N ARG A 123 12.81 -2.53 -6.16
CA ARG A 123 12.00 -3.42 -6.98
C ARG A 123 12.18 -4.84 -6.48
N PHE A 124 11.10 -5.58 -6.34
CA PHE A 124 11.16 -6.99 -6.02
C PHE A 124 9.87 -7.72 -6.40
N ASP A 125 9.97 -9.03 -6.49
CA ASP A 125 8.85 -9.93 -6.68
C ASP A 125 8.67 -10.76 -5.40
N LEU A 126 7.44 -10.82 -4.91
CA LEU A 126 7.01 -11.62 -3.77
C LEU A 126 6.32 -12.89 -4.27
N ALA A 127 6.60 -14.02 -3.63
CA ALA A 127 5.89 -15.27 -3.84
C ALA A 127 5.29 -15.72 -2.49
N PHE A 128 3.96 -15.86 -2.41
CA PHE A 128 3.27 -16.39 -1.24
C PHE A 128 3.81 -17.77 -0.89
N ARG A 129 4.10 -17.96 0.40
CA ARG A 129 4.49 -19.25 0.98
C ARG A 129 3.46 -19.67 2.01
N ARG A 130 3.73 -19.40 3.28
CA ARG A 130 2.83 -19.68 4.40
C ARG A 130 2.01 -18.43 4.73
N ASP A 131 0.80 -18.63 5.21
CA ASP A 131 -0.05 -17.58 5.72
C ASP A 131 -0.83 -18.08 6.94
N LYS A 132 -1.08 -17.15 7.87
CA LYS A 132 -1.98 -17.33 9.00
C LYS A 132 -2.92 -16.14 8.96
N ILE A 133 -4.15 -16.36 8.52
CA ILE A 133 -5.19 -15.34 8.41
C ILE A 133 -6.11 -15.46 9.62
N ALA A 134 -6.50 -14.32 10.20
CA ALA A 134 -7.45 -14.28 11.31
C ALA A 134 -8.78 -14.93 10.94
N THR A 135 -9.44 -15.53 11.93
CA THR A 135 -10.82 -15.98 11.75
C THR A 135 -11.75 -14.80 11.50
N PHE A 136 -12.95 -15.07 10.96
CA PHE A 136 -13.93 -14.03 10.70
C PHE A 136 -14.30 -13.25 11.97
N ASP A 137 -14.48 -13.95 13.10
CA ASP A 137 -14.85 -13.34 14.38
C ASP A 137 -13.71 -12.49 14.95
N ASP A 138 -12.48 -12.98 14.92
CA ASP A 138 -11.30 -12.21 15.39
C ASP A 138 -11.11 -10.94 14.56
N TYR A 139 -11.24 -11.05 13.24
CA TYR A 139 -11.13 -9.90 12.37
C TYR A 139 -12.28 -8.91 12.57
N LYS A 140 -13.50 -9.39 12.77
CA LYS A 140 -14.66 -8.54 13.05
C LYS A 140 -14.50 -7.80 14.37
N ASN A 141 -13.97 -8.46 15.39
CA ASN A 141 -13.63 -7.84 16.67
C ASN A 141 -12.56 -6.76 16.48
N ALA A 142 -11.53 -7.04 15.68
CA ALA A 142 -10.48 -6.07 15.35
C ALA A 142 -10.99 -4.84 14.60
N CYS A 143 -12.00 -4.99 13.74
CA CYS A 143 -12.61 -3.90 12.99
C CYS A 143 -13.76 -3.18 13.71
N LYS A 144 -13.97 -3.43 15.02
CA LYS A 144 -15.05 -2.81 15.77
C LYS A 144 -14.82 -1.31 15.92
N GLN A 145 -15.73 -0.51 15.39
CA GLN A 145 -15.69 0.94 15.55
C GLN A 145 -16.14 1.35 16.96
N PRO A 146 -15.51 2.37 17.57
CA PRO A 146 -15.97 2.92 18.83
C PRO A 146 -17.38 3.49 18.67
N LYS A 147 -18.22 3.32 19.69
CA LYS A 147 -19.55 3.94 19.71
C LYS A 147 -19.36 5.45 19.86
N VAL A 148 -19.80 6.22 18.86
CA VAL A 148 -19.77 7.69 18.90
C VAL A 148 -20.83 8.15 19.88
N GLU A 149 -20.44 8.89 20.92
CA GLU A 149 -21.34 9.35 22.00
C GLU A 149 -22.30 10.49 21.60
N ASN A 150 -22.34 10.94 20.33
CA ASN A 150 -23.25 12.02 19.93
C ASN A 150 -23.84 11.84 18.50
N PRO A 151 -25.13 11.46 18.36
CA PRO A 151 -25.79 11.25 17.07
C PRO A 151 -26.22 12.54 16.32
N GLU A 152 -25.97 13.74 16.86
CA GLU A 152 -26.53 14.99 16.29
C GLU A 152 -25.73 15.65 15.15
N LYS A 153 -24.49 15.23 14.87
CA LYS A 153 -23.69 15.82 13.76
C LYS A 153 -23.89 15.15 12.38
N LYS A 154 -24.91 14.30 12.20
CA LYS A 154 -25.21 13.64 10.91
C LYS A 154 -26.22 14.38 10.03
N ARG A 155 -26.68 15.57 10.42
CA ARG A 155 -27.57 16.42 9.62
C ARG A 155 -27.10 17.88 9.69
N GLN A 156 -26.10 18.23 8.89
CA GLN A 156 -25.94 19.56 8.30
C GLN A 156 -25.27 19.39 6.93
#